data_AF-A0A940ZDY4-F1
#
_entry.id   AF-A0A940ZDY4-F1
#
_cell.length_a   1.000
_cell.length_b   1.000
_cell.length_c   1.000
_cell.angle_alpha   90.00
_cell.angle_beta   90.00
_cell.angle_gamma   90.00
#
_symmetry.space_group_name_H-M   'P 1'
#
loop_
_entity.id
_entity.type
_entity.pdbx_description
1 polymer ?
#
loop_
_entity_poly.entity_id
_entity_poly.type
_entity_poly.pdbx_seq_one_letter_code
_entity_poly.pdbx_strand_id
1 'polypeptide(L)' 'MDIVALVARRSTCLRREVGAVIVKDRRLLTTGYNGAPSGLRHCLETGCLREQLNISSGERH' A
#
# COMPACT_ATOMS: atom_id res chain seq x y z
N MET A 1 -10.19 -9.86 11.12
CA MET A 1 -9.53 -8.78 10.33
C MET A 1 -9.13 -9.26 8.93
N ASP A 2 -9.62 -10.43 8.48
CA ASP A 2 -9.10 -11.11 7.29
C ASP A 2 -9.32 -10.33 5.99
N ILE A 3 -10.41 -9.57 5.92
CA ILE A 3 -10.67 -8.68 4.78
C ILE A 3 -9.58 -7.62 4.60
N VAL A 4 -9.00 -7.11 5.70
CA VAL A 4 -7.90 -6.13 5.64
C VAL A 4 -6.65 -6.79 5.09
N ALA A 5 -6.33 -8.01 5.55
CA ALA A 5 -5.21 -8.79 5.05
C ALA A 5 -5.39 -9.16 3.56
N LEU A 6 -6.61 -9.51 3.14
CA LEU A 6 -6.93 -9.77 1.73
C LEU A 6 -6.72 -8.53 0.86
N VAL A 7 -7.16 -7.35 1.32
CA VAL A 7 -6.94 -6.08 0.62
C VAL A 7 -5.45 -5.74 0.54
N ALA A 8 -4.69 -5.96 1.61
CA ALA A 8 -3.25 -5.68 1.67
C ALA A 8 -2.44 -6.44 0.60
N ARG A 9 -2.86 -7.66 0.24
CA ARG A 9 -2.23 -8.47 -0.83
C ARG A 9 -2.26 -7.83 -2.21
N ARG A 10 -3.08 -6.79 -2.42
CA ARG A 10 -3.10 -5.99 -3.66
C ARG A 10 -2.06 -4.89 -3.69
N SER A 11 -1.34 -4.66 -2.59
CA SER A 11 -0.23 -3.70 -2.53
C SER A 11 0.77 -3.96 -3.64
N THR A 12 1.25 -2.89 -4.24
CA THR A 12 2.32 -2.96 -5.25
C THR A 12 3.64 -2.41 -4.72
N CYS A 13 3.78 -2.29 -3.40
CA CYS A 13 5.00 -1.80 -2.76
C CYS A 13 5.89 -2.98 -2.36
N LEU A 14 7.18 -2.90 -2.69
CA LEU A 14 8.16 -3.95 -2.38
C LEU A 14 8.51 -4.05 -0.88
N ARG A 15 8.25 -2.99 -0.10
CA ARG A 15 8.66 -2.89 1.30
C ARG A 15 7.58 -3.32 2.30
N ARG A 16 6.31 -3.01 2.01
CA ARG A 16 5.19 -3.15 2.94
C ARG A 16 3.88 -3.42 2.20
N GLU A 17 3.12 -4.38 2.69
CA GLU A 17 1.75 -4.64 2.26
C GLU A 17 0.78 -4.05 3.27
N VAL A 18 0.20 -2.89 2.93
CA VAL A 18 -0.75 -2.18 3.80
C VAL A 18 -2.14 -2.29 3.19
N GLY A 19 -3.09 -2.73 4.00
CA GLY A 19 -4.52 -2.73 3.69
C GLY A 19 -5.27 -1.87 4.70
N ALA A 20 -6.33 -1.21 4.23
CA ALA A 20 -7.21 -0.39 5.04
C ALA A 20 -8.66 -0.61 4.63
N VAL A 21 -9.56 -0.48 5.60
CA VAL A 21 -11.01 -0.53 5.40
C VAL A 21 -11.67 0.57 6.21
N ILE A 22 -12.69 1.22 5.65
CA ILE A 22 -13.54 2.17 6.36
C ILE A 22 -14.89 1.50 6.60
N VAL A 23 -15.32 1.47 7.86
CA VAL A 23 -16.55 0.81 8.31
C VAL A 23 -17.47 1.82 8.99
N LYS A 24 -18.76 1.77 8.69
CA LYS A 24 -19.80 2.54 9.35
C LYS A 24 -21.03 1.66 9.55
N ASP A 25 -21.64 1.71 10.73
CA ASP A 25 -22.84 0.92 11.06
C ASP A 25 -22.68 -0.58 10.75
N ARG A 26 -21.49 -1.11 11.05
CA ARG A 26 -21.06 -2.50 10.76
C ARG A 26 -21.08 -2.87 9.26
N ARG A 27 -21.10 -1.88 8.37
CA ARG A 27 -21.00 -2.04 6.91
C ARG A 27 -19.69 -1.48 6.41
N LEU A 28 -19.06 -2.21 5.50
CA LEU A 28 -17.85 -1.75 4.83
C LEU A 28 -18.22 -0.70 3.78
N LEU A 29 -17.65 0.49 3.89
CA LEU A 29 -17.90 1.60 2.96
C LEU A 29 -16.90 1.61 1.81
N THR A 30 -15.61 1.45 2.12
CA THR A 30 -14.53 1.42 1.13
C THR A 30 -13.31 0.68 1.66
N THR A 31 -12.46 0.25 0.75
CA THR A 31 -11.17 -0.40 1.01
C THR A 31 -10.05 0.37 0.31
N GLY A 32 -8.82 0.18 0.78
CA GLY A 32 -7.63 0.76 0.16
C GLY A 32 -6.39 -0.03 0.49
N TYR A 33 -5.39 0.08 -0.37
CA TYR A 33 -4.05 -0.47 -0.17
C TYR A 33 -3.01 0.54 -0.68
N ASN A 34 -1.76 0.38 -0.26
CA ASN A 34 -0.68 1.25 -0.71
C ASN A 34 -0.19 0.87 -2.12
N GLY A 35 -0.05 1.87 -2.99
CA GLY A 35 0.40 1.68 -4.37
C GLY A 35 0.63 3.02 -5.07
N ALA A 36 1.16 2.97 -6.29
CA ALA A 36 1.28 4.15 -7.14
C ALA A 36 -0.12 4.64 -7.58
N PRO A 37 -0.31 5.95 -7.80
CA PRO A 37 -1.51 6.49 -8.42
C PRO A 37 -1.81 5.84 -9.78
N SER A 38 -3.07 5.83 -10.18
CA SER A 38 -3.51 5.31 -11.46
C SER A 38 -2.77 5.96 -12.63
N GLY A 39 -2.34 5.15 -13.60
CA GLY A 39 -1.61 5.61 -14.79
C GLY A 39 -0.09 5.74 -14.60
N LEU A 40 0.43 5.47 -13.39
CA LEU A 40 1.87 5.38 -13.15
C LEU A 40 2.32 3.93 -12.99
N ARG A 41 3.57 3.67 -13.38
CA ARG A 41 4.19 2.35 -13.17
C ARG A 41 4.36 2.08 -11.68
N HIS A 42 4.11 0.83 -11.29
CA HIS A 42 4.18 0.42 -9.89
C HIS A 42 5.62 0.05 -9.48
N CYS A 43 5.91 0.03 -8.17
CA CYS A 43 7.24 -0.38 -7.67
C CYS A 43 7.59 -1.83 -8.07
N LEU A 44 6.60 -2.68 -8.32
CA LEU A 44 6.80 -4.03 -8.86
C LEU A 44 7.47 -4.02 -10.25
N GLU A 45 7.31 -2.95 -11.02
CA GLU A 45 7.90 -2.80 -12.35
C GLU A 45 9.20 -1.99 -12.32
N THR A 46 9.26 -0.93 -11.50
CA THR A 46 10.37 0.04 -11.54
C THR A 46 11.38 -0.12 -10.41
N GLY A 47 11.11 -0.98 -9.43
CA GLY A 47 11.88 -1.07 -8.18
C GLY A 47 11.48 0.00 -7.14
N CYS A 48 12.20 0.03 -6.02
CA CYS A 48 11.95 0.96 -4.91
C CYS A 48 13.06 2.01 -4.77
N LEU A 49 12.72 3.27 -5.03
CA LEU A 49 13.67 4.40 -4.88
C LEU A 49 14.20 4.54 -3.45
N ARG A 50 13.38 4.23 -2.44
CA ARG A 50 13.81 4.32 -1.04
C ARG A 50 14.87 3.29 -0.69
N GLU A 51 14.81 2.10 -1.27
CA GLU A 51 15.84 1.07 -1.07
C GLU A 51 17.13 1.46 -1.80
N GLN A 52 17.01 1.92 -3.06
CA GLN A 52 18.15 2.39 -3.85
C GLN A 52 18.92 3.53 -3.17
N LEU A 53 18.21 4.42 -2.48
CA LEU A 53 18.79 5.56 -1.77
C LEU A 53 19.04 5.31 -0.28
N ASN A 54 18.84 4.09 0.22
CA ASN A 54 18.97 3.72 1.64
C ASN A 54 18.19 4.65 2.60
N ILE A 55 16.97 5.05 2.23
CA ILE A 55 16.13 5.95 3.04
C ILE A 55 15.37 5.15 4.10
N SER A 56 15.68 5.45 5.37
CA SER A 56 15.08 4.83 6.56
C SER A 56 13.57 5.12 6.67
N SER A 57 12.85 4.41 7.52
CA SER A 57 11.42 4.69 7.76
C SER A 57 11.28 5.94 8.64
N GLY A 58 10.35 6.86 8.30
CA GLY A 58 10.15 8.08 9.08
C GLY A 58 10.91 9.30 8.54
N GLU A 59 11.71 9.12 7.49
CA GLU A 59 12.52 10.17 6.88
C GLU A 59 12.06 10.51 5.45
N ARG A 60 12.26 11.78 5.09
CA ARG A 60 12.02 12.36 3.74
C ARG A 60 10.59 12.04 3.24
N HIS A 61 9.59 12.57 3.96
CA HIS A 61 8.16 12.43 3.70
C HIS A 61 7.64 13.47 2.70
#